data_AF-A0A9P0JSL5-F1
#
_entry.id   AF-A0A9P0JSL5-F1
#
_cell.length_a   1.000
_cell.length_b   1.000
_cell.length_c   1.000
_cell.angle_alpha   90.00
_cell.angle_beta   90.00
_cell.angle_gamma   90.00
#
_symmetry.space_group_name_H-M   'P 1'
#
loop_
_entity.id
_entity.type
_entity.pdbx_description
1 polymer ?
#
loop_
_entity_poly.entity_id
_entity_poly.type
_entity_poly.pdbx_seq_one_letter_code
_entity_poly.pdbx_strand_id
1 'polypeptide(L)'
;MMCVTRNILQKYCLKMEDGGTTSWEHIKTFFVKESESGQKKTQLTKHHINPVNYDRTMSAIAIDVLSNTVYTEMKAYVESGNLPEEALATAQCINLFDRFVCRCSYYVPCFPEYSVFF
;
A
#
# COMPACT_ATOMS: atom_id res chain seq x y z
N MET A 1 -12.34 0.32 -4.88
CA MET A 1 -11.84 1.55 -4.23
C MET A 1 -10.32 1.51 -4.03
N MET A 2 -9.72 0.40 -3.58
CA MET A 2 -8.26 0.26 -3.36
C MET A 2 -7.36 0.57 -4.56
N CYS A 3 -7.75 0.15 -5.77
CA CYS A 3 -6.98 0.46 -6.98
C CYS A 3 -6.85 1.97 -7.20
N VAL A 4 -7.91 2.72 -6.91
CA VAL A 4 -7.94 4.19 -7.04
C VAL A 4 -6.99 4.82 -6.02
N THR A 5 -7.05 4.38 -4.77
CA THR A 5 -6.15 4.84 -3.70
C THR A 5 -4.68 4.62 -4.05
N ARG A 6 -4.31 3.40 -4.46
CA ARG A 6 -2.93 3.11 -4.88
C ARG A 6 -2.52 3.99 -6.07
N ASN A 7 -3.39 4.14 -7.07
CA ASN A 7 -3.10 4.96 -8.25
C ASN A 7 -2.97 6.45 -7.89
N ILE A 8 -3.73 6.93 -6.91
CA ILE A 8 -3.61 8.29 -6.38
C ILE A 8 -2.27 8.45 -5.66
N LEU A 9 -1.91 7.54 -4.75
CA LEU A 9 -0.62 7.55 -4.04
C LEU A 9 0.57 7.49 -5.00
N GLN A 10 0.42 6.77 -6.12
CA GLN A 10 1.46 6.68 -7.15
C GLN A 10 1.62 7.99 -7.95
N LYS A 11 0.55 8.77 -8.13
CA LYS A 11 0.55 10.00 -8.95
C LYS A 11 0.67 11.29 -8.14
N TYR A 12 0.23 11.28 -6.89
CA TYR A 12 0.07 12.47 -6.06
C TYR A 12 0.68 12.21 -4.69
N CYS A 13 1.31 13.25 -4.17
CA CYS A 13 1.73 13.29 -2.77
C CYS A 13 0.54 13.79 -1.94
N LEU A 14 0.03 12.97 -1.02
CA LEU A 14 -0.98 13.37 -0.06
C LEU A 14 -0.30 14.00 1.15
N LYS A 15 -0.90 15.06 1.69
CA LYS A 15 -0.48 15.64 2.98
C LYS A 15 -1.33 15.02 4.08
N MET A 16 -0.66 14.46 5.07
CA MET A 16 -1.25 13.97 6.30
C MET A 16 -1.49 15.14 7.27
N GLU A 17 -2.48 14.98 8.15
CA GLU A 17 -2.90 16.03 9.09
C GLU A 17 -1.81 16.40 10.10
N ASP A 18 -0.90 15.46 10.38
CA ASP A 18 0.29 15.63 11.23
C ASP A 18 1.45 16.35 10.53
N GLY A 19 1.24 16.85 9.30
CA GLY A 19 2.25 17.57 8.52
C GLY A 19 3.16 16.67 7.68
N GLY A 20 3.02 15.35 7.78
CA GLY A 20 3.77 14.39 6.96
C GLY A 20 3.32 14.39 5.50
N THR A 21 4.25 14.24 4.55
CA THR A 21 3.91 14.09 3.13
C THR A 21 4.11 12.64 2.69
N THR A 22 3.06 12.03 2.14
CA THR A 22 3.14 10.68 1.59
C THR A 22 3.87 10.72 0.24
N SER A 23 4.77 9.78 0.00
CA SER A 23 5.44 9.65 -1.28
C SER A 23 5.52 8.18 -1.70
N TRP A 24 5.20 7.90 -2.96
CA TRP A 24 5.40 6.58 -3.55
C TRP A 24 6.88 6.16 -3.56
N GLU A 25 7.80 7.12 -3.57
CA GLU A 25 9.23 6.87 -3.48
C GLU A 25 9.62 6.22 -2.14
N HIS A 26 8.87 6.47 -1.05
CA HIS A 26 9.09 5.79 0.23
C HIS A 26 8.77 4.29 0.13
N ILE A 27 7.71 3.94 -0.59
CA ILE A 27 7.30 2.54 -0.80
C ILE A 27 8.30 1.82 -1.73
N LYS A 28 8.80 2.50 -2.77
CA LYS A 28 9.88 1.99 -3.62
C LYS A 28 11.15 1.73 -2.83
N THR A 29 11.57 2.70 -2.02
CA THR A 29 12.80 2.61 -1.21
C THR A 29 12.67 1.48 -0.19
N PHE A 30 11.51 1.36 0.46
CA PHE A 30 11.20 0.24 1.34
C PHE A 30 11.35 -1.11 0.63
N PHE A 31 10.75 -1.27 -0.56
CA PHE A 31 10.85 -2.52 -1.33
C PHE A 31 12.30 -2.87 -1.70
N VAL A 32 13.11 -1.87 -2.06
CA VAL A 32 14.55 -2.07 -2.34
C VAL A 32 15.28 -2.52 -1.09
N LYS A 33 15.09 -1.81 0.03
CA LYS A 33 15.73 -2.14 1.32
C LYS A 33 15.32 -3.51 1.84
N GLU A 34 14.05 -3.88 1.72
CA GLU A 34 13.57 -5.19 2.09
C GLU A 34 14.21 -6.28 1.21
N SER A 35 14.29 -6.05 -0.10
CA SER A 35 14.93 -6.98 -1.03
C SER A 35 16.44 -7.13 -0.77
N GLU A 36 17.12 -6.06 -0.37
CA GLU A 36 18.55 -6.05 -0.01
C GLU A 36 18.81 -6.80 1.31
N SER A 37 17.89 -6.74 2.28
CA SER A 37 18.05 -7.42 3.57
C SER A 37 18.01 -8.94 3.47
N GLY A 38 17.52 -9.49 2.34
CA GLY A 38 17.33 -10.93 2.13
C GLY A 38 16.18 -11.53 2.94
N GLN A 39 15.55 -10.76 3.83
CA GLN A 39 14.40 -11.17 4.64
C GLN A 39 13.13 -10.52 4.11
N LYS A 40 12.59 -11.09 3.04
CA LYS A 40 11.34 -10.62 2.46
C LYS A 40 10.17 -11.07 3.33
N LYS A 41 9.56 -10.12 4.05
CA LYS A 41 8.42 -10.38 4.94
C LYS A 41 7.10 -9.92 4.32
N THR A 42 7.14 -8.94 3.44
CA THR A 42 5.97 -8.50 2.68
C THR A 42 5.78 -9.31 1.41
N GLN A 43 4.54 -9.34 0.92
CA GLN A 43 4.19 -9.97 -0.36
C GLN A 43 4.49 -9.07 -1.57
N LEU A 44 5.14 -7.93 -1.36
CA LEU A 44 5.44 -6.97 -2.42
C LEU A 44 6.33 -7.60 -3.50
N THR A 45 5.99 -7.37 -4.75
CA THR A 45 6.80 -7.78 -5.90
C THR A 45 7.02 -6.58 -6.82
N LYS A 46 7.86 -6.73 -7.83
CA LYS A 46 8.09 -5.67 -8.83
C LYS A 46 6.78 -5.17 -9.48
N HIS A 47 5.78 -6.05 -9.63
CA HIS A 47 4.45 -5.71 -10.15
C HIS A 47 3.63 -4.81 -9.23
N HIS A 48 3.88 -4.86 -7.92
CA HIS A 48 3.23 -4.00 -6.94
C HIS A 48 3.78 -2.57 -6.98
N ILE A 49 5.09 -2.44 -7.23
CA ILE A 49 5.80 -1.16 -7.25
C ILE A 49 5.67 -0.46 -8.60
N ASN A 50 5.76 -1.22 -9.70
CA ASN A 50 5.65 -0.75 -11.07
C ASN A 50 4.52 -1.52 -11.79
N PRO A 51 3.25 -1.22 -11.48
CA PRO A 51 2.11 -1.92 -12.07
C PRO A 51 1.96 -1.58 -13.56
N VAL A 52 1.80 -2.61 -14.40
CA VAL A 52 1.41 -2.49 -15.81
C VAL A 52 -0.10 -2.17 -15.90
N ASN A 53 -0.61 -1.76 -17.06
CA ASN A 53 -2.02 -1.35 -17.23
C ASN A 53 -3.06 -2.33 -16.66
N TYR A 54 -2.79 -3.64 -16.76
CA TYR A 54 -3.63 -4.67 -16.16
C TYR A 54 -3.52 -4.71 -14.63
N ASP A 55 -2.31 -4.67 -14.08
CA ASP A 55 -2.05 -4.62 -12.64
C ASP A 55 -2.68 -3.39 -11.97
N ARG A 56 -2.89 -2.32 -12.74
CA ARG A 56 -3.53 -1.08 -12.27
C ARG A 56 -5.00 -1.25 -11.93
N THR A 57 -5.69 -2.23 -12.51
CA THR A 57 -7.10 -2.50 -12.22
C THR A 57 -7.27 -3.66 -11.22
N MET A 58 -6.23 -4.45 -10.98
CA MET A 58 -6.25 -5.56 -10.03
C MET A 58 -6.27 -5.08 -8.58
N SER A 59 -7.40 -5.32 -7.91
CA SER A 59 -7.59 -4.99 -6.49
C SER A 59 -6.64 -5.74 -5.57
N ALA A 60 -6.31 -7.01 -5.89
CA ALA A 60 -5.40 -7.83 -5.08
C ALA A 60 -4.03 -7.15 -4.92
N ILE A 61 -3.44 -6.67 -6.02
CA ILE A 61 -2.15 -5.96 -6.01
C ILE A 61 -2.24 -4.67 -5.18
N ALA A 62 -3.36 -3.95 -5.23
CA ALA A 62 -3.54 -2.76 -4.41
C ALA A 62 -3.71 -3.09 -2.92
N ILE A 63 -4.37 -4.20 -2.59
CA ILE A 63 -4.57 -4.67 -1.22
C ILE A 63 -3.23 -5.10 -0.61
N ASP A 64 -2.40 -5.83 -1.34
CA ASP A 64 -1.10 -6.28 -0.84
C ASP A 64 -0.17 -5.10 -0.52
N VAL A 65 -0.18 -4.05 -1.36
CA VAL A 65 0.55 -2.79 -1.10
C VAL A 65 0.02 -2.05 0.11
N LEU A 66 -1.30 -2.02 0.26
CA LEU A 66 -1.98 -1.27 1.30
C LEU A 66 -2.27 -2.13 2.54
N SER A 67 -1.51 -3.20 2.74
CA SER A 67 -1.74 -4.14 3.83
C SER A 67 -1.11 -3.68 5.14
N ASN A 68 -1.71 -4.08 6.26
CA ASN A 68 -1.14 -3.84 7.59
C ASN A 68 0.30 -4.38 7.74
N THR A 69 0.65 -5.47 7.05
CA THR A 69 2.03 -6.02 7.05
C THR A 69 3.04 -5.03 6.46
N VAL A 70 2.68 -4.36 5.36
CA VAL A 70 3.55 -3.32 4.76
C VAL A 70 3.69 -2.14 5.72
N TYR A 71 2.61 -1.74 6.40
CA TYR A 71 2.69 -0.71 7.44
C TYR A 71 3.66 -1.09 8.58
N THR A 72 3.52 -2.30 9.14
CA THR A 72 4.34 -2.72 10.28
C THR A 72 5.82 -2.79 9.92
N GLU A 73 6.14 -3.31 8.74
CA GLU A 73 7.53 -3.40 8.28
C GLU A 73 8.07 -2.03 7.90
N MET A 74 7.33 -1.18 7.17
CA MET A 74 7.79 0.19 6.89
C MET A 74 8.07 0.96 8.19
N LYS A 75 7.21 0.82 9.20
CA LYS A 75 7.43 1.43 10.51
C LYS A 75 8.71 0.91 11.18
N ALA A 76 8.94 -0.40 11.18
CA ALA A 76 10.17 -0.98 11.73
C ALA A 76 11.43 -0.51 11.00
N TYR A 77 11.36 -0.32 9.67
CA TYR A 77 12.47 0.22 8.89
C TYR A 77 12.74 1.70 9.19
N VAL A 78 11.70 2.49 9.49
CA VAL A 78 11.88 3.87 9.99
C VAL A 78 12.50 3.86 11.38
N GLU A 79 11.98 3.06 12.32
CA GLU A 79 12.49 2.97 13.70
C GLU A 79 13.94 2.47 13.78
N SER A 80 14.37 1.64 12.83
CA SER A 80 15.76 1.19 12.69
C SER A 80 16.68 2.16 11.94
N GLY A 81 16.16 3.30 11.47
CA GLY A 81 16.92 4.31 10.73
C GLY A 81 17.24 3.94 9.28
N ASN A 82 16.62 2.89 8.74
CA ASN A 82 16.82 2.43 7.36
C ASN A 82 15.92 3.16 6.34
N LEU A 83 14.91 3.89 6.82
CA LEU A 83 14.03 4.76 6.05
C LEU A 83 13.96 6.16 6.68
N PRO A 84 13.74 7.22 5.89
CA PRO A 84 13.54 8.57 6.42
C PRO A 84 12.29 8.62 7.29
N GLU A 85 12.26 9.50 8.30
CA GLU A 85 11.09 9.69 9.17
C GLU A 85 9.83 10.10 8.38
N GLU A 86 9.99 10.77 7.24
CA GLU A 86 8.91 11.11 6.31
C GLU A 86 8.17 9.88 5.76
N ALA A 87 8.85 8.72 5.69
CA ALA A 87 8.24 7.46 5.30
C ALA A 87 7.20 6.98 6.34
N LEU A 88 7.28 7.44 7.60
CA LEU A 88 6.30 7.12 8.64
C LEU A 88 4.91 7.64 8.26
N ALA A 89 4.82 8.85 7.69
CA ALA A 89 3.55 9.42 7.21
C ALA A 89 2.93 8.54 6.11
N THR A 90 3.78 7.96 5.25
CA THR A 90 3.35 7.04 4.20
C THR A 90 2.85 5.71 4.81
N ALA A 91 3.57 5.18 5.80
CA ALA A 91 3.16 3.96 6.50
C ALA A 91 1.81 4.17 7.23
N GLN A 92 1.63 5.30 7.92
CA GLN A 92 0.36 5.64 8.57
C GLN A 92 -0.79 5.77 7.57
N CYS A 93 -0.54 6.38 6.41
CA CYS A 93 -1.52 6.46 5.33
C CYS A 93 -1.96 5.07 4.86
N ILE A 94 -1.01 4.13 4.70
CA ILE A 94 -1.29 2.72 4.36
C ILE A 94 -2.20 2.07 5.42
N ASN A 95 -1.86 2.18 6.70
CA ASN A 95 -2.65 1.63 7.81
C ASN A 95 -4.08 2.21 7.86
N LEU A 96 -4.24 3.50 7.56
CA LEU A 96 -5.54 4.14 7.48
C LEU A 96 -6.40 3.48 6.40
N PHE A 97 -5.84 3.25 5.20
CA PHE A 97 -6.56 2.57 4.11
C PHE A 97 -6.84 1.10 4.38
N ASP A 98 -5.90 0.35 4.97
CA ASP A 98 -6.11 -1.04 5.41
C ASP A 98 -7.33 -1.14 6.34
N ARG A 99 -7.39 -0.25 7.34
CA ARG A 99 -8.50 -0.18 8.31
C ARG A 99 -9.82 0.21 7.64
N PHE A 100 -9.81 1.14 6.70
CA PHE A 100 -11.02 1.49 5.93
C PHE A 100 -11.54 0.28 5.14
N VAL A 101 -10.65 -0.50 4.54
CA VAL A 101 -11.07 -1.72 3.83
C VAL A 101 -11.54 -2.80 4.76
N CYS A 102 -10.84 -3.10 5.85
CA CYS A 102 -11.32 -4.06 6.83
C CYS A 102 -12.72 -3.67 7.34
N ARG A 103 -12.93 -2.38 7.67
CA ARG A 103 -14.22 -1.89 8.17
C ARG A 103 -15.33 -1.95 7.11
N CYS A 104 -15.01 -1.74 5.83
CA CYS A 104 -15.96 -1.97 4.74
C CYS A 104 -16.24 -3.45 4.49
N SER A 105 -15.26 -4.35 4.67
CA SER A 105 -15.46 -5.80 4.54
C SER A 105 -16.38 -6.38 5.61
N TYR A 106 -16.47 -5.75 6.79
CA TYR A 106 -17.44 -6.15 7.83
C TYR A 106 -18.88 -5.68 7.56
N TYR A 107 -19.10 -4.77 6.61
CA TYR A 107 -20.43 -4.25 6.25
C TYR A 107 -20.84 -4.54 4.80
N VAL A 108 -19.95 -5.12 4.00
CA VAL A 108 -20.23 -5.48 2.60
C VAL A 108 -19.96 -6.99 2.48
N PRO A 109 -20.99 -7.85 2.37
CA PRO A 109 -20.74 -9.22 1.96
C PRO A 109 -20.02 -9.14 0.62
N CYS A 110 -18.94 -9.91 0.49
CA CYS A 110 -18.26 -10.17 -0.77
C CYS A 110 -19.27 -10.13 -1.92
N PHE A 111 -19.10 -9.20 -2.86
CA PHE A 111 -19.79 -9.27 -4.15
C PHE A 111 -19.59 -10.69 -4.68
N PRO A 112 -20.63 -11.53 -4.77
CA PRO A 112 -20.54 -12.69 -5.61
C PRO A 112 -20.59 -12.17 -7.05
N GLU A 113 -19.60 -12.58 -7.81
CA GLU A 113 -19.71 -13.00 -9.20
C GLU A 113 -20.55 -12.13 -10.16
N TYR A 114 -19.85 -11.68 -11.20
CA TYR A 114 -20.41 -11.38 -12.52
C TYR A 114 -21.62 -12.27 -12.86
N SER A 115 -22.81 -11.68 -12.84
CA SER A 115 -23.97 -12.19 -13.58
C SER A 115 -24.15 -11.29 -14.78
N VAL A 116 -23.59 -11.74 -15.91
CA VAL A 116 -23.91 -11.23 -17.25
C VAL A 116 -25.36 -11.60 -17.52
N PHE A 117 -26.25 -10.62 -17.56
CA PHE A 117 -27.58 -10.77 -18.15
C PHE A 117 -27.44 -10.45 -19.65
N PHE A 118 -27.69 -11.47 -20.49
CA PHE A 118 -28.26 -11.30 -21.82
C PHE A 118 -29.72 -11.76 -21.75
#